data_AF-A0A6L3MIZ0-F1
#
_entry.id   AF-A0A6L3MIZ0-F1
#
_cell.length_a   1.000
_cell.length_b   1.000
_cell.length_c   1.000
_cell.angle_alpha   90.00
_cell.angle_beta   90.00
_cell.angle_gamma   90.00
#
_symmetry.space_group_name_H-M   'P 1'
#
loop_
_entity.id
_entity.type
_entity.pdbx_description
1 polymer ?
#
loop_
_entity_poly.entity_id
_entity_poly.type
_entity_poly.pdbx_seq_one_letter_code
_entity_poly.pdbx_strand_id
1 'polypeptide(L)'
;YERIMAYSRPGESMVTFVAKDSLRSSQIPDVWYQVRKKVGDIKQQLPSGVQGPFFNDEFGDTFGNIYVLTGKDFDYAILKEYADRLQLQLQRVKDVGKVNLVGLQDQKIWIELSNTKATQLGIPVTEIQQVLQQQNAVASAGFFETGTDRI
;
A
#
# COMPACT_ATOMS: atom_id res chain seq x y z
N TYR A 1 5.12 25.37 10.98
CA TYR A 1 5.84 24.74 9.87
C TYR A 1 6.85 25.73 9.32
N GLU A 2 7.87 25.22 8.66
CA GLU A 2 8.88 26.00 7.95
C GLU A 2 8.53 26.13 6.47
N ARG A 3 8.26 25.00 5.82
CA ARG A 3 7.82 24.95 4.42
C ARG A 3 6.89 23.76 4.15
N ILE A 4 6.09 23.89 3.10
CA ILE A 4 5.28 22.81 2.53
C ILE A 4 5.63 22.75 1.04
N MET A 5 5.94 21.55 0.55
CA MET A 5 6.24 21.29 -0.86
C MET A 5 5.24 20.28 -1.38
N ALA A 6 4.76 20.47 -2.61
CA ALA A 6 3.89 19.53 -3.28
C ALA A 6 4.54 19.08 -4.59
N TYR A 7 4.45 17.79 -4.88
CA TYR A 7 4.94 17.18 -6.10
C TYR A 7 3.87 16.23 -6.63
N SER A 8 3.54 16.35 -7.91
CA SER A 8 2.50 15.52 -8.54
C SER A 8 3.03 14.88 -9.81
N ARG A 9 2.71 13.60 -10.01
CA ARG A 9 2.97 12.82 -11.22
C ARG A 9 1.73 11.99 -11.57
N PRO A 10 1.61 11.43 -12.79
CA PRO A 10 0.47 10.58 -13.12
C PRO A 10 0.24 9.48 -12.07
N GLY A 11 -0.95 9.46 -11.46
CA GLY A 11 -1.34 8.49 -10.44
C GLY A 11 -0.84 8.78 -9.01
N GLU A 12 -0.09 9.85 -8.75
CA GLU A 12 0.44 10.13 -7.42
C GLU A 12 0.58 11.64 -7.14
N SER A 13 0.18 12.05 -5.94
CA SER A 13 0.44 13.38 -5.41
C SER A 13 1.07 13.27 -4.02
N MET A 14 2.25 13.86 -3.86
CA MET A 14 3.02 13.85 -2.64
C MET A 14 3.12 15.25 -2.06
N VAL A 15 2.83 15.39 -0.76
CA VAL A 15 2.99 16.64 -0.03
C VAL A 15 3.99 16.43 1.09
N THR A 16 5.08 17.19 1.07
CA THR A 16 6.11 17.19 2.10
C THR A 16 5.89 18.37 3.04
N PHE A 17 5.64 18.07 4.31
CA PHE A 17 5.57 19.06 5.37
C PHE A 17 6.88 19.11 6.14
N VAL A 18 7.47 20.30 6.26
CA VAL A 18 8.70 20.52 7.03
C VAL A 18 8.32 21.30 8.29
N ALA A 19 8.53 20.68 9.45
CA ALA A 19 8.37 21.32 10.75
C ALA A 19 9.42 22.44 10.94
N LYS A 20 9.21 23.36 11.89
CA LYS A 20 10.21 24.41 12.14
C LYS A 20 11.40 23.82 12.88
N ASP A 21 12.62 24.16 12.45
CA ASP A 21 13.86 23.75 13.14
C ASP A 21 13.94 24.20 14.61
N SER A 22 13.22 25.27 14.97
CA SER A 22 13.18 25.78 16.36
C SER A 22 12.34 24.93 17.32
N LEU A 23 11.68 23.86 16.85
CA LEU A 23 10.85 23.00 17.69
C LEU A 23 11.70 22.06 18.54
N ARG A 24 11.32 21.90 19.81
CA ARG A 24 11.93 20.90 20.68
C ARG A 24 11.42 19.50 20.31
N SER A 25 12.24 18.48 20.53
CA SER A 25 11.89 17.08 20.23
C SER A 25 10.56 16.64 20.87
N SER A 26 10.23 17.14 22.06
CA SER A 26 8.96 16.85 22.75
C SER A 26 7.72 17.41 22.06
N GLN A 27 7.87 18.40 21.17
CA GLN A 27 6.76 19.05 20.46
C GLN A 27 6.49 18.40 19.10
N ILE A 28 7.42 17.59 18.58
CA ILE A 28 7.32 16.95 17.27
C ILE A 28 6.11 16.00 17.17
N PRO A 29 5.81 15.14 18.16
CA PRO A 29 4.64 14.25 18.08
C PRO A 29 3.32 15.01 17.91
N ASP A 30 3.16 16.13 18.60
CA ASP A 30 1.96 16.97 18.51
C ASP A 30 1.81 17.60 17.13
N VAL A 31 2.92 18.04 16.52
CA VAL A 31 2.89 18.58 15.16
C VAL A 31 2.41 17.52 14.17
N TRP A 32 2.93 16.29 14.25
CA TRP A 32 2.49 15.19 13.39
C TRP A 32 1.04 14.79 13.64
N TYR A 33 0.60 14.81 14.90
CA TYR A 33 -0.82 14.63 15.24
C TYR A 33 -1.70 15.69 14.58
N GLN A 34 -1.33 16.96 14.65
CA GLN A 34 -2.09 18.05 14.04
C GLN A 34 -2.15 17.94 12.51
N VAL A 35 -1.05 17.55 11.86
CA VAL A 35 -1.02 17.31 10.41
C VAL A 35 -1.97 16.17 10.06
N ARG A 36 -1.86 15.02 10.73
CA ARG A 36 -2.75 13.87 10.50
C ARG A 36 -4.22 14.21 10.70
N LYS A 37 -4.53 14.91 11.79
CA LYS A 37 -5.90 15.35 12.09
C LYS A 37 -6.46 16.22 10.98
N LYS A 38 -5.77 17.31 10.63
CA LYS A 38 -6.22 18.25 9.60
C LYS A 38 -6.39 17.61 8.23
N VAL A 39 -5.47 16.72 7.85
CA VAL A 39 -5.55 15.98 6.58
C VAL A 39 -6.67 14.94 6.61
N GLY A 40 -6.91 14.31 7.76
CA GLY A 40 -8.05 13.42 7.98
C GLY A 40 -9.39 14.14 7.85
N ASP A 41 -9.51 15.36 8.40
CA ASP A 41 -10.73 16.17 8.35
C ASP A 41 -11.14 16.52 6.91
N ILE A 42 -10.16 16.76 6.02
CA ILE A 42 -10.41 17.08 4.60
C ILE A 42 -10.49 15.84 3.70
N LYS A 43 -10.33 14.63 4.23
CA LYS A 43 -10.30 13.39 3.41
C LYS A 43 -11.54 13.25 2.54
N GLN A 44 -12.70 13.66 3.03
CA GLN A 44 -13.98 13.60 2.30
C GLN A 44 -14.06 14.59 1.14
N GLN A 45 -13.17 15.59 1.08
CA GLN A 45 -13.10 16.57 -0.01
C GLN A 45 -12.20 16.10 -1.15
N LEU A 46 -11.52 14.95 -0.99
CA LEU A 46 -10.68 14.38 -2.04
C LEU A 46 -11.54 13.77 -3.15
N PRO A 47 -11.08 13.80 -4.42
CA PRO A 47 -11.79 13.17 -5.54
C PRO A 47 -12.09 11.69 -5.30
N SER A 48 -13.19 11.21 -5.89
CA SER A 48 -13.50 9.78 -5.89
C SER A 48 -12.38 8.99 -6.56
N GLY A 49 -12.02 7.85 -5.96
CA GLY A 49 -10.93 6.99 -6.43
C GLY A 49 -9.56 7.29 -5.84
N VAL A 50 -9.39 8.34 -5.04
CA VAL A 50 -8.15 8.55 -4.28
C VAL A 50 -8.01 7.50 -3.17
N GLN A 51 -6.94 6.71 -3.23
CA GLN A 51 -6.52 5.82 -2.14
C GLN A 51 -5.53 6.56 -1.24
N GLY A 52 -5.87 6.74 0.03
CA GLY A 52 -5.07 7.52 0.99
C GLY A 52 -5.95 8.43 1.85
N PRO A 53 -5.42 9.50 2.45
CA PRO A 53 -4.01 9.93 2.48
C PRO A 53 -3.14 9.02 3.37
N PHE A 54 -1.93 8.71 2.90
CA PHE A 54 -0.92 7.97 3.66
C PHE A 54 0.05 8.96 4.31
N PHE A 55 0.53 8.62 5.51
CA PHE A 55 1.49 9.44 6.25
C PHE A 55 2.78 8.66 6.43
N ASN A 56 3.90 9.30 6.15
CA ASN A 56 5.23 8.81 6.45
C ASN A 56 5.96 9.88 7.28
N ASP A 57 6.10 9.62 8.58
CA ASP A 57 6.83 10.46 9.54
C ASP A 57 8.23 9.92 9.88
N GLU A 58 8.71 8.93 9.12
CA GLU A 58 9.94 8.16 9.37
C GLU A 58 11.18 8.71 8.63
N PHE A 59 11.17 10.00 8.28
CA PHE A 59 12.25 10.64 7.50
C PHE A 59 13.64 10.61 8.17
N GLY A 60 13.71 10.32 9.47
CA GLY A 60 14.96 10.21 10.23
C GLY A 60 15.52 8.80 10.36
N ASP A 61 14.83 7.77 9.85
CA ASP A 61 15.29 6.39 9.97
C ASP A 61 16.57 6.18 9.15
N THR A 62 17.67 5.86 9.83
CA THR A 62 18.94 5.54 9.18
C THR A 62 19.06 4.03 8.98
N PHE A 63 19.39 3.60 7.76
CA PHE A 63 19.67 2.20 7.48
C PHE A 63 21.09 1.84 7.95
N GLY A 64 21.20 0.98 8.96
CA GLY A 64 22.49 0.52 9.47
C GLY A 64 23.15 -0.53 8.59
N ASN A 65 22.37 -1.46 8.04
CA ASN A 65 22.87 -2.56 7.19
C ASN A 65 21.98 -2.69 5.95
N ILE A 66 22.61 -2.98 4.80
CA ILE A 66 21.92 -3.25 3.53
C ILE A 66 22.37 -4.61 3.03
N TYR A 67 21.40 -5.48 2.73
CA TYR A 67 21.64 -6.81 2.20
C TYR A 67 20.95 -6.97 0.85
N VAL A 68 21.57 -7.73 -0.05
CA VAL A 68 21.00 -8.07 -1.36
C VAL A 68 20.63 -9.54 -1.36
N LEU A 69 19.34 -9.83 -1.57
CA LEU A 69 18.87 -11.20 -1.76
C LEU A 69 18.98 -11.55 -3.25
N THR A 70 19.73 -12.61 -3.56
CA THR A 70 19.91 -13.09 -4.94
C THR A 70 19.65 -14.60 -5.00
N GLY A 71 19.14 -15.08 -6.14
CA GLY A 71 18.98 -16.50 -6.42
C GLY A 71 18.91 -16.70 -7.93
N LYS A 72 19.96 -17.33 -8.49
CA LYS A 72 20.14 -17.45 -9.95
C LYS A 72 19.04 -18.28 -10.62
N ASP A 73 18.56 -19.30 -9.92
CA ASP A 73 17.61 -20.29 -10.46
C ASP A 73 16.24 -20.19 -9.77
N PHE A 74 15.94 -19.05 -9.13
CA PHE A 74 14.67 -18.83 -8.43
C PHE A 74 13.85 -17.74 -9.12
N ASP A 75 12.56 -18.01 -9.26
CA ASP A 75 11.60 -17.01 -9.69
C ASP A 75 11.50 -15.88 -8.66
N TYR A 76 11.23 -14.67 -9.16
CA TYR A 76 11.05 -13.49 -8.32
C TYR A 76 9.98 -13.70 -7.23
N ALA A 77 8.89 -14.40 -7.54
CA ALA A 77 7.84 -14.72 -6.58
C ALA A 77 8.36 -15.52 -5.38
N ILE A 78 9.23 -16.51 -5.63
CA ILE A 78 9.84 -17.33 -4.59
C ILE A 78 10.82 -16.47 -3.79
N LEU A 79 11.67 -15.69 -4.47
CA LEU A 79 12.60 -14.77 -3.80
C LEU A 79 11.86 -13.79 -2.87
N LYS A 80 10.73 -13.25 -3.30
CA LYS A 80 9.88 -12.38 -2.46
C LYS A 80 9.37 -13.12 -1.22
N GLU A 81 8.85 -14.34 -1.36
CA GLU A 81 8.36 -15.12 -0.21
C GLU A 81 9.49 -15.39 0.80
N TYR A 82 10.70 -15.67 0.33
CA TYR A 82 11.87 -15.79 1.20
C TYR A 82 12.26 -14.46 1.84
N ALA A 83 12.20 -13.35 1.10
CA ALA A 83 12.46 -12.02 1.63
C ALA A 83 11.47 -11.65 2.75
N ASP A 84 10.18 -11.94 2.56
CA ASP A 84 9.12 -11.72 3.55
C ASP A 84 9.40 -12.55 4.84
N ARG A 85 9.80 -13.82 4.69
CA ARG A 85 10.19 -14.66 5.83
C ARG A 85 11.44 -14.16 6.56
N LEU A 86 12.46 -13.73 5.81
CA LEU A 86 13.67 -13.14 6.37
C LEU A 86 13.37 -11.85 7.12
N GLN A 87 12.52 -11.00 6.57
CA GLN A 87 12.07 -9.76 7.23
C GLN A 87 11.45 -10.08 8.60
N LEU A 88 10.52 -11.04 8.66
CA LEU A 88 9.87 -11.46 9.91
C LEU A 88 10.86 -12.03 10.93
N GLN A 89 11.89 -12.75 10.49
CA GLN A 89 12.91 -13.28 11.39
C GLN A 89 13.84 -12.19 11.90
N LEU A 90 14.31 -11.30 11.01
CA LEU A 90 15.20 -10.20 11.37
C LEU A 90 14.53 -9.21 12.33
N GLN A 91 13.24 -8.94 12.16
CA GLN A 91 12.46 -8.12 13.09
C GLN A 91 12.40 -8.68 14.53
N ARG A 92 12.66 -9.98 14.72
CA ARG A 92 12.71 -10.61 16.05
C ARG A 92 14.09 -10.56 16.70
N VAL A 93 15.12 -10.17 15.95
CA VAL A 93 16.48 -10.06 16.50
C VAL A 93 16.54 -8.86 17.43
N LYS A 94 17.19 -9.05 18.58
CA LYS A 94 17.37 -8.00 19.57
C LYS A 94 18.02 -6.77 18.93
N ASP A 95 17.51 -5.58 19.28
CA ASP A 95 17.99 -4.28 18.82
C ASP A 95 17.74 -3.98 17.32
N VAL A 96 17.01 -4.84 16.60
CA VAL A 96 16.49 -4.51 15.27
C VAL A 96 15.23 -3.68 15.41
N GLY A 97 15.32 -2.39 15.10
CA GLY A 97 14.17 -1.49 15.12
C GLY A 97 13.25 -1.64 13.91
N LYS A 98 13.81 -1.90 12.72
CA LYS A 98 13.07 -1.95 11.47
C LYS A 98 13.79 -2.72 10.39
N VAL A 99 13.02 -3.40 9.54
CA VAL A 99 13.53 -4.12 8.36
C VAL A 99 12.63 -3.77 7.18
N ASN A 100 13.19 -3.18 6.13
CA ASN A 100 12.48 -2.79 4.92
C ASN A 100 12.92 -3.62 3.73
N LEU A 101 11.95 -4.10 2.95
CA LEU A 101 12.19 -4.69 1.64
C LEU A 101 12.10 -3.60 0.58
N VAL A 102 13.09 -3.55 -0.32
CA VAL A 102 13.21 -2.51 -1.36
C VAL A 102 13.20 -3.18 -2.73
N GLY A 103 12.58 -2.51 -3.71
CA GLY A 103 12.51 -3.00 -5.09
C GLY A 103 11.46 -4.07 -5.32
N LEU A 104 10.42 -4.11 -4.47
CA LEU A 104 9.36 -5.09 -4.61
C LEU A 104 8.52 -4.81 -5.87
N GLN A 105 8.31 -5.84 -6.69
CA GLN A 105 7.36 -5.83 -7.80
C GLN A 105 6.02 -6.42 -7.34
N ASP A 106 4.95 -5.65 -7.53
CA ASP A 106 3.59 -6.14 -7.31
C ASP A 106 3.22 -7.17 -8.38
N GLN A 107 2.71 -8.32 -7.95
CA GLN A 107 2.15 -9.30 -8.86
C GLN A 107 0.87 -8.74 -9.48
N LYS A 108 0.82 -8.72 -10.81
CA LYS A 108 -0.35 -8.27 -11.58
C LYS A 108 -0.80 -9.37 -12.51
N ILE A 109 -2.11 -9.61 -12.55
CA ILE A 109 -2.74 -10.46 -13.54
C ILE A 109 -3.24 -9.57 -14.66
N TRP A 110 -2.69 -9.76 -15.86
CA TRP A 110 -3.16 -9.08 -17.06
C TRP A 110 -4.22 -9.93 -17.73
N ILE A 111 -5.38 -9.33 -18.01
CA ILE A 111 -6.46 -9.97 -18.76
C ILE A 111 -6.49 -9.30 -20.13
N GLU A 112 -5.95 -9.99 -21.14
CA GLU A 112 -5.96 -9.51 -22.52
C GLU A 112 -7.23 -9.98 -23.24
N LEU A 113 -8.04 -9.02 -23.69
CA LEU A 113 -9.30 -9.29 -24.38
C LEU A 113 -9.13 -9.05 -25.88
N SER A 114 -9.53 -10.03 -26.69
CA SER A 114 -9.63 -9.87 -28.14
C SER A 114 -10.91 -9.12 -28.50
N ASN A 115 -10.78 -7.87 -28.93
CA ASN A 115 -11.92 -7.04 -29.31
C ASN A 115 -12.72 -7.67 -30.47
N THR A 116 -12.04 -8.29 -31.44
CA THR A 116 -12.69 -8.99 -32.57
C THR A 116 -13.56 -10.16 -32.10
N LYS A 117 -13.09 -10.95 -31.13
CA LYS A 117 -13.86 -12.07 -30.58
C LYS A 117 -15.04 -11.59 -29.74
N ALA A 118 -14.87 -10.52 -28.97
CA ALA A 118 -15.95 -9.91 -28.19
C ALA A 118 -17.07 -9.38 -29.11
N THR A 119 -16.71 -8.68 -30.19
CA THR A 119 -17.69 -8.18 -31.19
C THR A 119 -18.40 -9.31 -31.92
N GLN A 120 -17.70 -10.37 -32.33
CA GLN A 120 -18.32 -11.53 -32.99
C GLN A 120 -19.32 -12.26 -32.10
N LEU A 121 -19.08 -12.30 -30.79
CA LEU A 121 -19.97 -12.92 -29.81
C LEU A 121 -21.06 -11.97 -29.29
N GLY A 122 -21.05 -10.70 -29.72
CA GLY A 122 -22.00 -9.69 -29.25
C GLY A 122 -21.83 -9.31 -27.78
N ILE A 123 -20.68 -9.59 -27.16
CA ILE A 123 -20.42 -9.36 -25.74
C ILE A 123 -19.74 -8.00 -25.56
N PRO A 124 -20.36 -7.02 -24.88
CA PRO A 124 -19.73 -5.76 -24.55
C PRO A 124 -18.57 -5.95 -23.56
N VAL A 125 -17.46 -5.23 -23.76
CA VAL A 125 -16.31 -5.24 -22.84
C VAL A 125 -16.72 -4.82 -21.41
N THR A 126 -17.71 -3.95 -21.28
CA THR A 126 -18.28 -3.52 -20.00
C THR A 126 -18.93 -4.66 -19.22
N GLU A 127 -19.54 -5.63 -19.91
CA GLU A 127 -20.15 -6.80 -19.29
C GLU A 127 -19.07 -7.75 -18.75
N ILE A 128 -17.98 -7.95 -19.51
CA ILE A 128 -16.82 -8.73 -19.06
C ILE A 128 -16.20 -8.10 -17.80
N GLN A 129 -16.05 -6.77 -17.78
CA GLN A 129 -15.55 -6.06 -16.60
C GLN A 129 -16.46 -6.24 -15.37
N GLN A 130 -17.78 -6.15 -15.55
CA GLN A 130 -18.74 -6.36 -14.47
C GLN A 130 -18.68 -7.78 -13.92
N VAL A 131 -18.61 -8.80 -14.78
CA VAL A 131 -18.50 -10.21 -14.36
C VAL A 131 -17.20 -10.43 -13.58
N LEU A 132 -16.07 -9.90 -14.07
CA LEU A 132 -14.79 -9.98 -13.35
C LEU A 132 -14.85 -9.30 -11.98
N GLN A 133 -15.50 -8.13 -11.89
CA GLN A 133 -15.69 -7.44 -10.61
C GLN A 133 -16.61 -8.22 -9.66
N GLN A 134 -17.68 -8.84 -10.16
CA GLN A 134 -18.59 -9.65 -9.36
C GLN A 134 -17.92 -10.94 -8.84
N GLN A 135 -17.09 -11.59 -9.67
CA GLN A 135 -16.36 -12.80 -9.26
C GLN A 135 -15.17 -12.51 -8.35
N ASN A 136 -14.47 -11.40 -8.56
CA ASN A 136 -13.37 -10.97 -7.70
C ASN A 136 -13.83 -10.18 -6.47
N ALA A 137 -15.13 -9.92 -6.33
CA ALA A 137 -15.67 -9.39 -5.10
C ALA A 137 -15.42 -10.44 -4.00
N VAL A 138 -14.52 -10.12 -3.07
CA VAL A 138 -14.35 -10.88 -1.84
C VAL A 138 -15.64 -10.71 -1.06
N ALA A 139 -16.62 -11.57 -1.33
CA ALA A 139 -17.78 -11.69 -0.49
C ALA A 139 -17.26 -12.18 0.87
N SER A 140 -17.43 -11.39 1.93
CA SER A 140 -17.43 -11.97 3.26
C SER A 140 -18.51 -13.03 3.25
N ALA A 141 -18.10 -14.30 3.26
CA ALA A 141 -19.00 -15.36 3.68
C ALA A 141 -19.38 -14.98 5.11
N GLY A 142 -20.54 -14.32 5.26
CA GLY A 142 -21.13 -14.12 6.57
C GLY A 142 -21.24 -15.48 7.25
N PHE A 143 -21.13 -15.49 8.57
CA PHE A 143 -21.37 -16.68 9.34
C PHE A 143 -22.87 -16.80 9.62
N PHE A 144 -23.39 -18.02 9.59
CA PHE A 144 -24.75 -18.34 9.98
C PHE A 144 -24.70 -18.90 11.41
N GLU A 145 -25.22 -18.14 12.37
CA GLU A 145 -25.42 -18.67 13.72
C GLU A 145 -26.67 -19.56 13.71
N THR A 146 -26.45 -20.87 13.77
CA THR A 146 -27.52 -21.80 14.16
C THR A 146 -27.60 -21.80 15.68
N GLY A 147 -28.75 -22.20 16.26
CA GLY A 147 -28.97 -22.16 17.71
C GLY A 147 -28.01 -23.01 18.57
N THR A 148 -27.06 -23.72 17.95
CA THR A 148 -26.03 -24.50 18.65
C THR A 148 -24.61 -24.28 18.11
N ASP A 149 -24.41 -23.85 16.85
CA ASP A 149 -23.08 -23.62 16.29
C ASP A 149 -23.02 -22.47 15.26
N ARG A 150 -21.83 -21.85 15.17
CA ARG A 150 -21.47 -20.84 14.16
C ARG A 150 -20.74 -21.50 12.99
N ILE A 151 -21.32 -21.44 11.79
CA ILE A 151 -20.73 -21.91 10.52
C ILE A 151 -20.53 -20.74 9.56
#